data_AF-A0A6L5JTU0-F1
#
_entry.id   AF-A0A6L5JTU0-F1
#
_cell.length_a   1.000
_cell.length_b   1.000
_cell.length_c   1.000
_cell.angle_alpha   90.00
_cell.angle_beta   90.00
_cell.angle_gamma   90.00
#
_symmetry.space_group_name_H-M   'P 1'
#
loop_
_entity.id
_entity.type
_entity.pdbx_description
1 polymer ?
#
loop_
_entity_poly.entity_id
_entity_poly.type
_entity_poly.pdbx_seq_one_letter_code
_entity_poly.pdbx_strand_id
1 'polypeptide(L)'
;MMSKSTLIAIAASAALTACATTESRDVSPAFGFTDDAGKSHFVTGHIVKTYDDNFFTTSRAYKLIVQDSGATVIEGPLDPYSFAGTAAGAIGQKPAVAHCTSVQKSPQWWDVTCEIAVEGKVVGKLTF
;
A
#
# COMPACT_ATOMS: atom_id res chain seq x y z
N MET A 1 -36.20 -55.28 24.43
CA MET A 1 -36.33 -54.35 25.57
C MET A 1 -35.45 -53.14 25.31
N MET A 2 -36.10 -51.97 25.28
CA MET A 2 -35.62 -50.60 25.51
C MET A 2 -34.33 -50.07 24.86
N SER A 3 -34.59 -49.14 23.94
CA SER A 3 -33.81 -47.96 23.52
C SER A 3 -33.07 -47.21 24.64
N LYS A 4 -31.93 -46.59 24.26
CA LYS A 4 -31.35 -45.28 24.68
C LYS A 4 -29.89 -45.26 24.23
N SER A 5 -29.24 -44.20 23.76
CA SER A 5 -29.58 -42.86 23.30
C SER A 5 -28.29 -42.33 22.68
N THR A 6 -28.42 -41.65 21.55
CA THR A 6 -27.39 -40.85 20.88
C THR A 6 -26.68 -39.91 21.85
N LEU A 7 -25.35 -39.80 21.75
CA LEU A 7 -24.61 -38.57 22.05
C LEU A 7 -23.48 -38.42 21.03
N ILE A 8 -23.80 -37.66 19.99
CA ILE A 8 -22.85 -37.04 19.08
C ILE A 8 -22.09 -36.02 19.92
N ALA A 9 -20.84 -36.30 20.25
CA ALA A 9 -19.93 -35.29 20.77
C ALA A 9 -19.55 -34.38 19.60
N ILE A 10 -20.39 -33.37 19.36
CA ILE A 10 -20.01 -32.16 18.63
C ILE A 10 -18.93 -31.52 19.50
N ALA A 11 -17.66 -31.82 19.20
CA ALA A 11 -16.57 -31.01 19.70
C ALA A 11 -16.83 -29.61 19.16
N ALA A 12 -17.28 -28.74 20.06
CA ALA A 12 -17.54 -27.35 19.78
C ALA A 12 -16.31 -26.79 19.08
N SER A 13 -16.52 -26.39 17.82
CA SER A 13 -15.60 -25.53 17.09
C SER A 13 -15.37 -24.32 17.98
N ALA A 14 -14.25 -24.30 18.70
CA ALA A 14 -13.60 -23.05 19.05
C ALA A 14 -13.19 -22.45 17.71
N ALA A 15 -14.13 -21.78 17.06
CA ALA A 15 -13.84 -20.94 15.92
C ALA A 15 -12.90 -19.90 16.47
N LEU A 16 -11.60 -20.12 16.24
CA LEU A 16 -10.59 -19.10 16.32
C LEU A 16 -11.21 -17.87 15.64
N THR A 17 -11.34 -16.77 16.36
CA THR A 17 -11.49 -15.45 15.74
C THR A 17 -10.24 -15.24 14.90
N ALA A 18 -10.27 -15.75 13.67
CA ALA A 18 -9.27 -15.54 12.68
C ALA A 18 -9.40 -14.07 12.28
N CYS A 19 -8.57 -13.20 12.87
CA CYS A 19 -8.26 -11.92 12.26
C CYS A 19 -7.72 -12.23 10.85
N ALA A 20 -8.48 -11.87 9.83
CA ALA A 20 -8.07 -12.02 8.45
C ALA A 20 -7.47 -10.69 7.99
N THR A 21 -6.16 -10.51 8.23
CA THR A 21 -5.45 -9.39 7.63
C THR A 21 -5.20 -9.71 6.16
N THR A 22 -5.82 -8.93 5.27
CA THR A 22 -5.58 -9.04 3.83
C THR A 22 -4.63 -7.94 3.39
N GLU A 23 -3.51 -8.32 2.78
CA GLU A 23 -2.57 -7.39 2.13
C GLU A 23 -2.68 -7.53 0.61
N SER A 24 -2.80 -6.41 -0.09
CA SER A 24 -2.63 -6.35 -1.55
C SER A 24 -1.64 -5.26 -1.96
N ARG A 25 -1.05 -5.41 -3.14
CA ARG A 25 -0.03 -4.52 -3.68
C ARG A 25 -0.37 -4.10 -5.10
N ASP A 26 -0.51 -2.80 -5.31
CA ASP A 26 -0.58 -2.22 -6.65
C ASP A 26 0.80 -1.70 -7.03
N VAL A 27 1.32 -2.12 -8.17
CA VAL A 27 2.68 -1.79 -8.62
C VAL A 27 2.61 -0.83 -9.79
N SER A 28 3.37 0.26 -9.71
CA SER A 28 3.47 1.23 -10.80
C SER A 28 4.53 0.82 -11.82
N PRO A 29 4.35 1.16 -13.11
CA PRO A 29 5.44 1.15 -14.07
C PRO A 29 6.63 1.99 -13.57
N ALA A 30 7.84 1.48 -13.80
CA ALA A 30 9.04 2.20 -13.43
C ALA A 30 9.30 3.42 -14.33
N PHE A 31 9.98 4.43 -13.82
CA PHE A 31 10.55 5.51 -14.61
C PHE A 31 12.03 5.72 -14.25
N GLY A 32 12.80 6.26 -15.19
CA GLY A 32 14.20 6.61 -14.97
C GLY A 32 14.45 8.10 -15.16
N PHE A 33 15.44 8.62 -14.44
CA PHE A 33 15.96 9.98 -14.64
C PHE A 33 17.45 10.02 -14.32
N THR A 34 18.15 11.07 -14.77
CA THR A 34 19.55 11.31 -14.44
C THR A 34 19.63 12.57 -13.58
N ASP A 35 20.34 12.50 -12.45
CA ASP A 35 20.52 13.64 -11.55
C ASP A 35 21.61 14.61 -12.07
N ASP A 36 21.74 15.76 -11.39
CA ASP A 36 22.75 16.77 -11.75
C ASP A 36 24.21 16.27 -11.58
N ALA A 37 24.43 15.16 -10.86
CA ALA A 37 25.73 14.52 -10.72
C ALA A 37 26.00 13.48 -11.84
N GLY A 38 25.07 13.33 -12.79
CA GLY A 38 25.17 12.37 -13.89
C GLY A 38 24.83 10.94 -13.49
N LYS A 39 24.30 10.70 -12.29
CA LYS A 39 23.88 9.38 -11.83
C LYS A 39 22.48 9.07 -12.36
N SER A 40 22.34 7.91 -13.00
CA SER A 40 21.03 7.40 -13.40
C SER A 40 20.32 6.73 -12.24
N HIS A 41 19.04 7.03 -12.11
CA HIS A 41 18.12 6.48 -11.11
C HIS A 41 17.02 5.71 -11.82
N PHE A 42 16.57 4.63 -11.19
CA PHE A 42 15.46 3.82 -11.68
C PHE A 42 14.44 3.65 -10.57
N VAL A 43 13.36 4.43 -10.67
CA VAL A 43 12.37 4.58 -9.63
C VAL A 43 11.19 3.68 -9.92
N THR A 44 10.82 2.89 -8.91
CA THR A 44 9.62 2.06 -8.89
C THR A 44 8.77 2.44 -7.69
N GLY A 45 7.51 2.05 -7.68
CA GLY A 45 6.69 2.19 -6.49
C GLY A 45 5.58 1.17 -6.42
N HIS A 46 5.09 0.96 -5.21
CA HIS A 46 3.90 0.18 -4.94
C HIS A 46 3.08 0.78 -3.80
N ILE A 47 1.77 0.63 -3.88
CA ILE A 47 0.85 0.93 -2.78
C ILE A 47 0.53 -0.39 -2.08
N VAL A 48 0.86 -0.47 -0.80
CA VAL A 48 0.43 -1.57 0.07
C VAL A 48 -0.92 -1.20 0.67
N LYS A 49 -1.93 -2.05 0.46
CA LYS A 49 -3.27 -1.94 1.05
C LYS A 49 -3.40 -3.00 2.12
N THR A 50 -3.73 -2.59 3.34
CA THR A 50 -3.97 -3.51 4.45
C THR A 50 -5.39 -3.34 4.94
N TYR A 51 -6.14 -4.44 4.92
CA TYR A 51 -7.48 -4.54 5.45
C TYR A 51 -7.44 -5.47 6.67
N ASP A 52 -7.83 -4.95 7.83
CA ASP A 52 -7.99 -5.75 9.03
C ASP A 52 -9.46 -5.73 9.45
N ASP A 53 -10.11 -6.86 9.23
CA ASP A 53 -11.49 -7.10 9.60
C ASP A 53 -11.53 -7.94 10.88
N ASN A 54 -12.10 -7.37 11.93
CA ASN A 54 -12.50 -8.09 13.12
C ASN A 54 -14.02 -7.96 13.32
N PHE A 55 -14.56 -8.71 14.29
CA PHE A 55 -16.01 -8.78 14.53
C PHE A 55 -16.69 -7.43 14.82
N PHE A 56 -15.92 -6.39 15.20
CA PHE A 56 -16.45 -5.09 15.63
C PHE A 56 -16.05 -3.93 14.72
N THR A 57 -14.96 -4.06 13.97
CA THR A 57 -14.37 -2.97 13.19
C THR A 57 -13.68 -3.48 11.94
N THR A 58 -13.86 -2.75 10.84
CA THR A 58 -13.01 -2.82 9.65
C THR A 58 -12.03 -1.65 9.70
N SER A 59 -10.72 -1.92 9.71
CA SER A 59 -9.70 -0.89 9.56
C SER A 59 -9.02 -1.00 8.19
N ARG A 60 -8.66 0.16 7.63
CA ARG A 60 -8.00 0.27 6.32
C ARG A 60 -6.76 1.13 6.47
N ALA A 61 -5.62 0.61 6.03
CA ALA A 61 -4.38 1.36 5.95
C ALA A 61 -3.80 1.25 4.56
N TYR A 62 -3.26 2.35 4.06
CA TYR A 62 -2.61 2.42 2.75
C TYR A 62 -1.26 3.07 2.92
N LYS A 63 -0.25 2.51 2.25
CA LYS A 63 1.12 2.98 2.35
C LYS A 63 1.75 3.03 0.98
N LEU A 64 2.33 4.18 0.64
CA LEU A 64 3.21 4.31 -0.51
C LEU A 64 4.60 3.81 -0.13
N ILE A 65 5.17 2.98 -0.99
CA ILE A 65 6.59 2.61 -0.95
C ILE A 65 7.19 2.94 -2.32
N VAL A 66 8.20 3.80 -2.34
CA VAL A 66 8.99 4.15 -3.52
C VAL A 66 10.39 3.58 -3.35
N GLN A 67 10.92 2.97 -4.41
CA GLN A 67 12.24 2.39 -4.42
C GLN A 67 13.07 2.97 -5.56
N ASP A 68 14.33 3.30 -5.28
CA ASP A 68 15.33 3.60 -6.31
C ASP A 68 16.31 2.44 -6.36
N SER A 69 16.43 1.81 -7.54
CA SER A 69 17.37 0.70 -7.76
C SER A 69 17.22 -0.44 -6.74
N GLY A 70 15.99 -0.68 -6.27
CA GLY A 70 15.64 -1.73 -5.29
C GLY A 70 15.71 -1.33 -3.82
N ALA A 71 16.27 -0.17 -3.47
CA ALA A 71 16.29 0.32 -2.10
C ALA A 71 15.08 1.24 -1.82
N THR A 72 14.39 1.06 -0.69
CA THR A 72 13.30 1.97 -0.28
C THR A 72 13.86 3.36 -0.01
N VAL A 73 13.35 4.34 -0.75
CA VAL A 73 13.80 5.74 -0.70
C VAL A 73 12.73 6.67 -0.12
N ILE A 74 11.45 6.32 -0.30
CA ILE A 74 10.32 7.05 0.29
C ILE A 74 9.32 6.00 0.79
N GLU A 75 8.86 6.17 2.02
CA GLU A 75 7.78 5.38 2.60
C GLU A 75 6.87 6.29 3.40
N GLY A 76 5.55 6.16 3.23
CA GLY A 76 4.62 6.98 4.00
C GLY A 76 3.16 6.57 3.85
N PRO A 77 2.32 6.96 4.82
CA PRO A 77 0.90 6.65 4.79
C PRO A 77 0.18 7.44 3.70
N LEU A 78 -0.85 6.82 3.12
CA LEU A 78 -1.84 7.48 2.29
C LEU A 78 -3.18 7.50 3.04
N ASP A 79 -3.98 8.53 2.80
CA ASP A 79 -5.32 8.63 3.38
C ASP A 79 -6.19 7.46 2.90
N PRO A 80 -6.89 6.75 3.81
CA PRO A 80 -7.61 5.54 3.44
C PRO A 80 -8.91 5.74 2.67
N TYR A 81 -9.39 6.98 2.56
CA TYR A 81 -10.63 7.31 1.87
C TYR A 81 -10.39 7.95 0.50
N SER A 82 -9.27 8.67 0.36
CA SER A 82 -8.90 9.39 -0.84
C SER A 82 -7.63 8.86 -1.49
N PHE A 83 -6.87 7.95 -0.89
CA PHE A 83 -5.59 7.45 -1.44
C PHE A 83 -4.55 8.56 -1.75
N ALA A 84 -4.79 9.77 -1.25
CA ALA A 84 -3.93 10.93 -1.41
C ALA A 84 -3.03 11.09 -0.18
N GLY A 85 -1.92 11.80 -0.35
CA GLY A 85 -1.00 12.05 0.75
C GLY A 85 0.35 12.56 0.28
N THR A 86 1.21 12.89 1.24
CA THR A 86 2.59 13.27 0.96
C THR A 86 3.50 12.40 1.80
N ALA A 87 4.52 11.82 1.17
CA ALA A 87 5.56 11.05 1.83
C ALA A 87 6.93 11.67 1.50
N ALA A 88 7.83 11.70 2.47
CA ALA A 88 9.17 12.27 2.31
C ALA A 88 10.24 11.18 2.50
N GLY A 89 11.39 11.41 1.88
CA GLY A 89 12.52 10.51 1.95
C GLY A 89 13.72 11.09 1.21
N ALA A 90 14.55 10.23 0.62
CA ALA A 90 15.74 10.67 -0.11
C ALA A 90 16.08 9.71 -1.25
N ILE A 91 16.39 10.26 -2.43
CA ILE A 91 16.92 9.51 -3.58
C ILE A 91 18.41 9.83 -3.69
N GLY A 92 19.26 8.82 -3.48
CA GLY A 92 20.69 9.06 -3.24
C GLY A 92 20.92 9.85 -1.94
N GLN A 93 21.56 11.01 -2.03
CA GLN A 93 21.74 11.93 -0.89
C GLN A 93 20.83 13.16 -0.94
N LYS A 94 19.90 13.19 -1.91
CA LYS A 94 19.05 14.34 -2.17
C LYS A 94 17.68 14.16 -1.53
N PRO A 95 17.14 15.18 -0.85
CA PRO A 95 15.78 15.11 -0.29
C PRO A 95 14.77 14.89 -1.41
N ALA A 96 13.85 13.96 -1.18
CA ALA A 96 12.81 13.59 -2.13
C ALA A 96 11.45 13.60 -1.46
N VAL A 97 10.42 13.96 -2.22
CA VAL A 97 9.03 14.02 -1.78
C VAL A 97 8.16 13.36 -2.83
N ALA A 98 7.26 12.49 -2.39
CA ALA A 98 6.19 11.94 -3.20
C ALA A 98 4.88 12.65 -2.83
N HIS A 99 4.26 13.32 -3.79
CA HIS A 99 2.94 13.93 -3.62
C HIS A 99 1.90 13.12 -4.40
N CYS A 100 1.05 12.40 -3.67
CA CYS A 100 0.03 11.53 -4.23
C CYS A 100 -1.32 12.23 -4.26
N THR A 101 -1.92 12.23 -5.45
CA THR A 101 -3.30 12.62 -5.71
C THR A 101 -4.05 11.42 -6.27
N SER A 102 -5.37 11.47 -6.21
CA SER A 102 -6.19 10.40 -6.77
C SER A 102 -7.44 10.95 -7.44
N VAL A 103 -8.00 10.15 -8.34
CA VAL A 103 -9.29 10.41 -8.96
C VAL A 103 -10.12 9.13 -8.89
N GLN A 104 -11.28 9.19 -8.23
CA GLN A 104 -12.23 8.10 -8.25
C GLN A 104 -12.84 7.98 -9.65
N LYS A 105 -12.55 6.88 -10.36
CA LYS A 105 -13.14 6.57 -11.68
C LYS A 105 -14.44 5.81 -11.54
N SER A 106 -14.56 4.96 -10.52
CA SER A 106 -15.77 4.22 -10.18
C SER A 106 -15.83 3.94 -8.67
N PRO A 107 -16.96 3.45 -8.13
CA PRO A 107 -17.08 3.14 -6.70
C PRO A 107 -15.99 2.21 -6.16
N GLN A 108 -15.39 1.37 -7.01
CA GLN A 108 -14.34 0.41 -6.62
C GLN A 108 -12.97 0.72 -7.24
N TRP A 109 -12.84 1.77 -8.05
CA TRP A 109 -11.60 2.07 -8.77
C TRP A 109 -11.19 3.53 -8.60
N TRP A 110 -9.98 3.71 -8.10
CA TRP A 110 -9.26 4.96 -7.97
C TRP A 110 -8.01 4.90 -8.84
N ASP A 111 -7.79 5.92 -9.67
CA ASP A 111 -6.48 6.15 -10.28
C ASP A 111 -5.67 6.99 -9.30
N VAL A 112 -4.50 6.50 -8.88
CA VAL A 112 -3.61 7.22 -7.96
C VAL A 112 -2.36 7.64 -8.73
N THR A 113 -2.01 8.92 -8.66
CA THR A 113 -0.79 9.47 -9.26
C THR A 113 0.06 10.12 -8.19
N CYS A 114 1.29 9.64 -8.03
CA CYS A 114 2.29 10.19 -7.12
C CYS A 114 3.40 10.87 -7.92
N GLU A 115 3.47 12.20 -7.83
CA GLU A 115 4.57 12.97 -8.39
C GLU A 115 5.78 12.87 -7.48
N ILE A 116 6.93 12.52 -8.05
CA ILE A 116 8.19 12.40 -7.33
C ILE A 116 9.01 13.65 -7.60
N ALA A 117 9.29 14.40 -6.55
CA ALA A 117 10.14 15.57 -6.60
C ALA A 117 11.45 15.30 -5.84
N VAL A 118 12.59 15.64 -6.46
CA VAL A 118 13.92 15.59 -5.84
C VAL A 118 14.44 17.02 -5.79
N GLU A 119 14.85 17.49 -4.60
CA GLU A 119 15.25 18.88 -4.37
C GLU A 119 14.21 19.91 -4.86
N GLY A 120 12.93 19.58 -4.73
CA GLY A 120 11.82 20.44 -5.14
C GLY A 120 11.53 20.44 -6.65
N LYS A 121 12.25 19.67 -7.47
CA LYS A 121 11.97 19.51 -8.90
C LYS A 121 11.30 18.17 -9.18
N VAL A 122 10.17 18.18 -9.89
CA VAL A 122 9.49 16.95 -10.33
C VAL A 122 10.37 16.21 -11.34
N VAL A 123 10.75 14.98 -11.02
CA VAL A 123 11.61 14.12 -11.86
C VAL A 123 10.81 13.01 -12.55
N GLY A 124 9.59 12.73 -12.09
CA GLY A 124 8.73 11.73 -12.68
C GLY A 124 7.46 11.50 -11.87
N LYS A 125 6.70 10.49 -12.28
CA LYS A 125 5.43 10.13 -11.67
C LYS A 125 5.26 8.62 -11.60
N LEU A 126 4.60 8.16 -10.55
CA LEU A 126 4.12 6.79 -10.39
C LEU A 126 2.59 6.80 -10.49
N THR A 127 2.05 5.89 -11.28
CA THR A 127 0.60 5.69 -11.44
C THR A 127 0.19 4.30 -10.97
N PHE A 128 -0.92 4.20 -10.25
CA PHE A 128 -1.50 2.98 -9.69
C PHE A 128 -2.99 2.89 -10.04
#